data_AF-A0AAJ0MRK6-F1
#
_entry.id   AF-A0AAJ0MRK6-F1
#
_cell.length_a   1.000
_cell.length_b   1.000
_cell.length_c   1.000
_cell.angle_alpha   90.00
_cell.angle_beta   90.00
_cell.angle_gamma   90.00
#
_symmetry.space_group_name_H-M   'P 1'
#
loop_
_entity.id
_entity.type
_entity.pdbx_description
1 polymer ?
#
loop_
_entity_poly.entity_id
_entity_poly.type
_entity_poly.pdbx_seq_one_letter_code
_entity_poly.pdbx_strand_id
1 'polypeptide(L)'
;MTYVVLSVPTTKKKGWHMFNITHLLTVQFGHSAGKKAAFVICFGPFRPSKHTMKPVIESVDAISKLEHLSGVKIRPGENPYDALIQICNDHPAEIQSLYASHRLTRNLQQQQQFLSADFKELIVDPVLFRLERPSVQPGFRDPRHCLVVWARPPEHILKLASHLQTLLQKAAPNLWLMPTHRMHMTTLELAHSQTSDEIASLASSIRPAIPLLTNLTFLHRVRLVRPMISYDLSAIAVSFVPAAEEHDGYTYHHLRRDLFEAVKKTGVEVRSRYVVPSAHITLGRYLDQEDHATPLARQSWIRAIKEINEWLETQVWDAVDGEFMGEWIVGQEKGLEVRDGTLWYGGGRTIMAGEGF
;
A
#
# COMPACT_ATOMS: atom_id res chain seq x y z
N MET A 1 -39.13 11.24 -25.24
CA MET A 1 -40.15 10.20 -24.94
C MET A 1 -39.78 8.99 -25.77
N THR A 2 -39.23 7.95 -25.16
CA THR A 2 -38.77 6.75 -25.86
C THR A 2 -39.48 5.58 -25.20
N TYR A 3 -40.31 4.86 -25.94
CA TYR A 3 -41.01 3.68 -25.42
C TYR A 3 -40.13 2.46 -25.70
N VAL A 4 -39.83 1.67 -24.67
CA VAL A 4 -39.26 0.33 -24.83
C VAL A 4 -40.33 -0.68 -24.42
N VAL A 5 -40.78 -1.47 -25.38
CA VAL A 5 -41.69 -2.60 -25.16
C VAL A 5 -40.83 -3.86 -25.11
N LEU A 6 -40.74 -4.53 -23.95
CA LEU A 6 -40.08 -5.83 -23.82
C LEU A 6 -41.16 -6.92 -23.73
N SER A 7 -41.18 -7.81 -24.72
CA SER A 7 -41.97 -9.05 -24.68
C SER A 7 -41.13 -10.17 -24.06
N VAL A 8 -41.68 -10.91 -23.10
CA VAL A 8 -41.03 -12.10 -22.53
C VAL A 8 -41.76 -13.35 -23.02
N PRO A 9 -41.08 -14.35 -23.62
CA PRO A 9 -41.72 -15.60 -23.99
C PRO A 9 -41.97 -16.47 -22.75
N THR A 10 -43.20 -16.95 -22.61
CA THR A 10 -43.59 -17.93 -21.59
C THR A 10 -43.11 -19.32 -21.97
N THR A 11 -42.20 -19.92 -21.19
CA THR A 11 -42.02 -21.38 -21.17
C THR A 11 -42.11 -21.91 -19.75
N LYS A 12 -43.02 -22.88 -19.60
CA LYS A 12 -43.32 -23.61 -18.37
C LYS A 12 -42.09 -24.41 -17.92
N LYS A 13 -41.66 -24.23 -16.67
CA LYS A 13 -41.21 -25.33 -15.80
C LYS A 13 -41.22 -24.87 -14.34
N LYS A 14 -41.94 -25.63 -13.51
CA LYS A 14 -41.99 -25.49 -12.06
C LYS A 14 -40.61 -25.82 -11.48
N GLY A 15 -40.03 -24.88 -10.75
CA GLY A 15 -38.82 -25.08 -9.96
C GLY A 15 -38.69 -23.91 -9.00
N TRP A 16 -38.75 -24.19 -7.70
CA TRP A 16 -38.62 -23.18 -6.66
C TRP A 16 -37.15 -22.79 -6.51
N HIS A 17 -36.84 -21.50 -6.68
CA HIS A 17 -35.60 -20.92 -6.17
C HIS A 17 -35.93 -19.75 -5.26
N MET A 18 -35.65 -19.92 -3.98
CA MET A 18 -35.62 -18.85 -2.99
C MET A 18 -34.51 -17.86 -3.35
N PHE A 19 -34.87 -16.63 -3.67
CA PHE A 19 -33.97 -15.50 -3.55
C PHE A 19 -34.46 -14.61 -2.40
N ASN A 20 -33.58 -14.45 -1.42
CA ASN A 20 -33.80 -13.66 -0.22
C ASN A 20 -33.54 -12.19 -0.57
N ILE A 21 -34.59 -11.37 -0.60
CA ILE A 21 -34.49 -9.91 -0.75
C ILE A 21 -35.11 -9.28 0.50
N THR A 22 -34.26 -8.87 1.42
CA THR A 22 -34.61 -7.99 2.53
C THR A 22 -34.34 -6.55 2.09
N HIS A 23 -35.39 -5.79 1.77
CA HIS A 23 -35.72 -4.49 2.41
C HIS A 23 -36.95 -3.84 1.74
N LEU A 24 -37.99 -3.67 2.59
CA LEU A 24 -39.09 -2.68 2.57
C LEU A 24 -39.81 -2.37 1.24
N LEU A 25 -40.97 -3.00 1.06
CA LEU A 25 -42.09 -2.41 0.32
C LEU A 25 -43.41 -2.80 1.02
N THR A 26 -44.01 -1.82 1.69
CA THR A 26 -45.38 -1.93 2.21
C THR A 26 -46.35 -1.79 1.04
N VAL A 27 -47.01 -2.88 0.64
CA VAL A 27 -48.07 -2.86 -0.37
C VAL A 27 -49.42 -2.83 0.34
N GLN A 28 -50.14 -1.71 0.24
CA GLN A 28 -51.56 -1.66 0.63
C GLN A 28 -52.42 -2.17 -0.53
N PHE A 29 -53.27 -3.15 -0.23
CA PHE A 29 -54.26 -3.68 -1.17
C PHE A 29 -55.62 -2.99 -0.97
N GLY A 30 -56.10 -2.32 -2.01
CA GLY A 30 -57.51 -1.91 -2.13
C GLY A 30 -58.22 -2.79 -3.15
N HIS A 31 -59.22 -3.55 -2.71
CA HIS A 31 -60.13 -4.29 -3.59
C HIS A 31 -61.15 -3.34 -4.23
N SER A 32 -61.23 -3.33 -5.56
CA SER A 32 -62.44 -2.90 -6.28
C SER A 32 -62.52 -3.63 -7.62
N ALA A 33 -63.71 -4.15 -7.90
CA ALA A 33 -64.02 -5.05 -8.98
C ALA A 33 -63.94 -4.41 -10.38
N GLY A 34 -63.50 -5.21 -11.35
CA GLY A 34 -63.88 -5.10 -12.76
C GLY A 34 -63.51 -3.81 -13.50
N LYS A 35 -62.29 -3.75 -14.05
CA LYS A 35 -61.89 -3.21 -15.38
C LYS A 35 -60.37 -2.98 -15.38
N LYS A 36 -59.74 -3.13 -16.55
CA LYS A 36 -58.28 -3.07 -16.79
C LYS A 36 -57.62 -1.91 -16.01
N ALA A 37 -56.74 -2.22 -15.06
CA ALA A 37 -55.92 -1.23 -14.37
C ALA A 37 -54.64 -0.96 -15.19
N ALA A 38 -54.52 0.25 -15.74
CA ALA A 38 -53.26 0.77 -16.25
C ALA A 38 -52.49 1.39 -15.07
N PHE A 39 -51.29 0.89 -14.79
CA PHE A 39 -50.42 1.48 -13.77
C PHE A 39 -49.60 2.61 -14.39
N VAL A 40 -49.82 3.84 -13.94
CA VAL A 40 -48.98 4.98 -14.26
C VAL A 40 -48.03 5.18 -13.08
N ILE A 41 -46.74 4.90 -13.29
CA ILE A 41 -45.69 5.22 -12.32
C ILE A 41 -45.13 6.60 -12.69
N CYS A 42 -45.49 7.62 -11.91
CA CYS A 42 -44.88 8.94 -12.01
C CYS A 42 -43.51 8.94 -11.32
N PHE A 43 -42.43 9.11 -12.09
CA PHE A 43 -41.11 9.37 -11.52
C PHE A 43 -40.99 10.86 -11.18
N GLY A 44 -40.91 11.18 -9.88
CA GLY A 44 -40.44 12.50 -9.43
C GLY A 44 -38.94 12.68 -9.65
N PRO A 45 -38.43 13.92 -9.65
CA PRO A 45 -37.02 14.19 -9.96
C PRO A 45 -36.09 13.52 -8.94
N PHE A 46 -35.24 12.63 -9.45
CA PHE A 46 -34.23 11.89 -8.71
C PHE A 46 -33.18 12.87 -8.16
N ARG A 47 -33.15 13.08 -6.84
CA ARG A 47 -32.00 13.66 -6.14
C ARG A 47 -31.09 12.51 -5.71
N PRO A 48 -29.86 12.36 -6.26
CA PRO A 48 -28.95 11.34 -5.77
C PRO A 48 -28.45 11.74 -4.38
N SER A 49 -28.76 10.93 -3.37
CA SER A 49 -28.10 11.02 -2.06
C SER A 49 -26.63 10.66 -2.25
N LYS A 50 -25.74 11.61 -1.95
CA LYS A 50 -24.28 11.43 -1.96
C LYS A 50 -23.82 10.49 -0.84
N HIS A 51 -24.06 9.19 -0.96
CA HIS A 51 -23.36 8.18 -0.16
C HIS A 51 -22.81 7.12 -1.12
N THR A 52 -21.79 7.50 -1.88
CA THR A 52 -20.89 6.54 -2.51
C THR A 52 -20.09 5.86 -1.40
N MET A 53 -20.39 4.60 -1.12
CA MET A 53 -19.52 3.72 -0.33
C MET A 53 -18.10 3.79 -0.92
N LYS A 54 -17.16 4.35 -0.16
CA LYS A 54 -15.72 4.26 -0.44
C LYS A 54 -15.33 2.76 -0.41
N PRO A 55 -14.44 2.26 -1.28
CA PRO A 55 -14.08 0.85 -1.29
C PRO A 55 -13.25 0.53 -0.03
N VAL A 56 -13.83 -0.26 0.88
CA VAL A 56 -13.20 -0.83 2.09
C VAL A 56 -12.35 -2.08 1.75
N ILE A 57 -12.17 -2.38 0.46
CA ILE A 57 -11.71 -3.70 -0.01
C ILE A 57 -10.19 -3.91 0.20
N GLU A 58 -9.36 -2.87 0.12
CA GLU A 58 -7.89 -3.03 0.18
C GLU A 58 -7.32 -3.35 1.59
N SER A 59 -7.90 -2.82 2.67
CA SER A 59 -7.37 -3.09 4.03
C SER A 59 -7.69 -4.51 4.51
N VAL A 60 -8.84 -5.05 4.09
CA VAL A 60 -9.27 -6.42 4.38
C VAL A 60 -8.32 -7.43 3.75
N ASP A 61 -7.81 -7.15 2.54
CA ASP A 61 -6.84 -8.00 1.85
C ASP A 61 -5.49 -8.08 2.57
N ALA A 62 -5.04 -7.00 3.19
CA ALA A 62 -3.74 -6.98 3.87
C ALA A 62 -3.78 -7.65 5.24
N ILE A 63 -4.88 -7.46 5.99
CA ILE A 63 -5.14 -8.20 7.22
C ILE A 63 -5.26 -9.69 6.88
N SER A 64 -6.08 -10.07 5.89
CA SER A 64 -6.23 -11.47 5.48
C SER A 64 -4.90 -12.10 5.04
N LYS A 65 -4.04 -11.37 4.32
CA LYS A 65 -2.69 -11.84 3.97
C LYS A 65 -1.81 -12.01 5.20
N LEU A 66 -1.87 -11.08 6.14
CA LEU A 66 -1.12 -11.20 7.39
C LEU A 66 -1.64 -12.38 8.21
N GLU A 67 -2.96 -12.56 8.36
CA GLU A 67 -3.58 -13.71 9.02
C GLU A 67 -3.17 -15.03 8.35
N HIS A 68 -3.03 -15.06 7.02
CA HIS A 68 -2.52 -16.22 6.31
C HIS A 68 -1.04 -16.49 6.60
N LEU A 69 -0.21 -15.44 6.64
CA LEU A 69 1.21 -15.57 6.96
C LEU A 69 1.45 -15.91 8.44
N SER A 70 0.57 -15.42 9.30
CA SER A 70 0.71 -15.48 10.75
C SER A 70 -0.02 -16.69 11.36
N GLY A 71 -1.07 -17.19 10.70
CA GLY A 71 -1.99 -18.16 11.28
C GLY A 71 -2.87 -17.59 12.40
N VAL A 72 -2.76 -16.30 12.72
CA VAL A 72 -3.48 -15.61 13.79
C VAL A 72 -4.53 -14.69 13.19
N LYS A 73 -5.80 -14.87 13.60
CA LYS A 73 -6.87 -13.93 13.25
C LYS A 73 -6.70 -12.64 14.04
N ILE A 74 -6.60 -11.52 13.34
CA ILE A 74 -6.38 -10.21 13.94
C ILE A 74 -7.75 -9.56 14.15
N ARG A 75 -8.11 -9.28 15.41
CA ARG A 75 -9.39 -8.64 15.70
C ARG A 75 -9.32 -7.14 15.40
N PRO A 76 -10.46 -6.50 15.09
CA PRO A 76 -10.52 -5.05 14.94
C PRO A 76 -9.95 -4.34 16.18
N GLY A 77 -8.96 -3.47 15.97
CA GLY A 77 -8.28 -2.71 17.04
C GLY A 77 -7.11 -3.44 17.72
N GLU A 78 -6.83 -4.71 17.40
CA GLU A 78 -5.58 -5.37 17.80
C GLU A 78 -4.40 -4.83 16.99
N ASN A 79 -3.21 -4.89 17.58
CA ASN A 79 -1.99 -4.48 16.91
C ASN A 79 -1.54 -5.62 15.98
N PRO A 80 -1.61 -5.42 14.65
CA PRO A 80 -1.25 -6.48 13.72
C PRO A 80 0.23 -6.85 13.79
N TYR A 81 1.08 -5.95 14.28
CA TYR A 81 2.52 -6.19 14.40
C TYR A 81 2.86 -7.09 15.59
N ASP A 82 2.07 -7.07 16.66
CA ASP A 82 2.27 -7.98 17.82
C ASP A 82 2.06 -9.44 17.42
N ALA A 83 1.06 -9.74 16.58
CA ALA A 83 0.79 -11.10 16.14
C ALA A 83 2.04 -11.73 15.49
N LEU A 84 2.71 -10.96 14.65
CA LEU A 84 3.91 -11.36 13.93
C LEU A 84 5.10 -11.65 14.87
N ILE A 85 5.30 -10.79 15.87
CA ILE A 85 6.34 -10.97 16.90
C ILE A 85 6.08 -12.26 17.68
N GLN A 86 4.83 -12.50 18.09
CA GLN A 86 4.45 -13.70 18.86
C GLN A 86 4.75 -14.99 18.11
N ILE A 87 4.49 -15.05 16.81
CA ILE A 87 4.73 -16.26 15.99
C ILE A 87 6.21 -16.52 15.78
N CYS A 88 7.00 -15.46 15.69
CA CYS A 88 8.45 -15.54 15.67
C CYS A 88 9.07 -15.74 17.05
N ASN A 89 8.25 -16.00 18.09
CA ASN A 89 8.67 -16.16 19.48
C ASN A 89 9.54 -15.00 19.99
N ASP A 90 9.32 -13.79 19.47
CA ASP A 90 10.14 -12.61 19.74
C ASP A 90 11.64 -12.80 19.41
N HIS A 91 11.98 -13.75 18.52
CA HIS A 91 13.35 -13.98 18.07
C HIS A 91 13.67 -13.15 16.83
N PRO A 92 14.68 -12.26 16.87
CA PRO A 92 15.06 -11.42 15.74
C PRO A 92 15.38 -12.19 14.46
N ALA A 93 16.03 -13.35 14.59
CA ALA A 93 16.34 -14.22 13.46
C ALA A 93 15.08 -14.76 12.77
N GLU A 94 14.07 -15.18 13.54
CA GLU A 94 12.79 -15.64 12.99
C GLU A 94 12.03 -14.51 12.29
N ILE A 95 12.05 -13.29 12.87
CA ILE A 95 11.46 -12.09 12.24
C ILE A 95 12.17 -11.76 10.92
N GLN A 96 13.51 -11.78 10.90
CA GLN A 96 14.29 -11.54 9.69
C GLN A 96 13.97 -12.57 8.61
N SER A 97 13.95 -13.87 8.97
CA SER A 97 13.61 -14.96 8.06
C SER A 97 12.21 -14.78 7.48
N LEU A 98 11.23 -14.37 8.28
CA LEU A 98 9.86 -14.15 7.80
C LEU A 98 9.75 -12.97 6.83
N TYR A 99 10.46 -11.86 7.09
CA TYR A 99 10.59 -10.77 6.12
C TYR A 99 11.23 -11.23 4.80
N ALA A 100 12.29 -12.04 4.89
CA ALA A 100 12.99 -12.58 3.73
C ALA A 100 12.10 -13.52 2.90
N SER A 101 11.43 -14.48 3.55
CA SER A 101 10.50 -15.39 2.89
C SER A 101 9.34 -14.64 2.24
N HIS A 102 8.74 -13.66 2.94
CA HIS A 102 7.63 -12.88 2.39
C HIS A 102 8.01 -12.16 1.08
N ARG A 103 9.15 -11.46 1.06
CA ARG A 103 9.58 -10.72 -0.15
C ARG A 103 9.98 -11.66 -1.30
N LEU A 104 10.60 -12.82 -1.01
CA LEU A 104 10.95 -13.82 -2.01
C LEU A 104 9.71 -14.46 -2.63
N THR A 105 8.76 -14.90 -1.81
CA THR A 105 7.49 -15.48 -2.27
C THR A 105 6.71 -14.48 -3.10
N ARG A 106 6.62 -13.21 -2.67
CA ARG A 106 5.96 -12.15 -3.44
C ARG A 106 6.63 -11.93 -4.78
N ASN A 107 7.96 -11.83 -4.82
CA ASN A 107 8.69 -11.66 -6.08
C ASN A 107 8.45 -12.82 -7.04
N LEU A 108 8.46 -14.07 -6.56
CA LEU A 108 8.17 -15.25 -7.39
C LEU A 108 6.75 -15.22 -7.96
N GLN A 109 5.75 -14.86 -7.13
CA GLN A 109 4.36 -14.72 -7.58
C GLN A 109 4.22 -13.63 -8.65
N GLN A 110 4.86 -12.47 -8.45
CA GLN A 110 4.81 -11.37 -9.41
C GLN A 110 5.56 -11.73 -10.69
N GLN A 111 6.69 -12.44 -10.60
CA GLN A 111 7.39 -12.98 -11.74
C GLN A 111 6.46 -13.84 -12.63
N GLN A 112 5.70 -14.75 -12.01
CA GLN A 112 4.75 -15.60 -12.72
C GLN A 112 3.67 -14.78 -13.43
N GLN A 113 3.19 -13.69 -12.82
CA GLN A 113 2.21 -12.80 -13.44
C GLN A 113 2.78 -12.09 -14.68
N PHE A 114 3.99 -11.52 -14.59
CA PHE A 114 4.66 -10.90 -15.74
C PHE A 114 4.88 -11.88 -16.89
N LEU A 115 5.26 -13.12 -16.58
CA LEU A 115 5.61 -14.13 -17.57
C LEU A 115 4.41 -14.99 -18.04
N SER A 116 3.23 -14.78 -17.46
CA SER A 116 2.03 -15.52 -17.83
C SER A 116 1.64 -15.27 -19.28
N ALA A 117 1.17 -16.31 -19.96
CA ALA A 117 0.52 -16.19 -21.26
C ALA A 117 -0.77 -15.35 -21.17
N ASP A 118 -1.40 -15.31 -19.99
CA ASP A 118 -2.60 -14.54 -19.70
C ASP A 118 -2.32 -13.12 -19.19
N PHE A 119 -1.07 -12.66 -19.23
CA PHE A 119 -0.72 -11.29 -18.86
C PHE A 119 -1.63 -10.30 -19.61
N LYS A 120 -2.30 -9.42 -18.85
CA LYS A 120 -3.22 -8.42 -19.41
C LYS A 120 -2.51 -7.10 -19.60
N GLU A 121 -2.09 -6.51 -18.49
CA GLU A 121 -1.49 -5.18 -18.45
C GLU A 121 -0.80 -4.94 -17.10
N LEU A 122 0.06 -3.93 -17.07
CA LEU A 122 0.54 -3.27 -15.86
C LEU A 122 -0.57 -2.41 -15.28
N ILE A 123 -0.54 -2.24 -13.96
CA ILE A 123 -1.51 -1.45 -13.20
C ILE A 123 -0.97 -0.03 -13.09
N VAL A 124 -1.38 0.84 -14.01
CA VAL A 124 -1.02 2.26 -14.00
C VAL A 124 -1.89 3.01 -13.00
N ASP A 125 -1.27 3.79 -12.09
CA ASP A 125 -2.02 4.64 -11.17
C ASP A 125 -2.58 5.87 -11.92
N PRO A 126 -3.91 6.01 -12.05
CA PRO A 126 -4.52 7.11 -12.81
C PRO A 126 -4.31 8.49 -12.17
N VAL A 127 -3.98 8.54 -10.88
CA VAL A 127 -3.63 9.81 -10.21
C VAL A 127 -2.22 10.22 -10.62
N LEU A 128 -1.24 9.31 -10.54
CA LEU A 128 0.13 9.60 -11.00
C LEU A 128 0.14 9.97 -12.49
N PHE A 129 -0.55 9.18 -13.32
CA PHE A 129 -0.62 9.42 -14.75
C PHE A 129 -1.07 10.85 -15.10
N ARG A 130 -2.10 11.36 -14.42
CA ARG A 130 -2.59 12.74 -14.62
C ARG A 130 -1.65 13.81 -14.06
N LEU A 131 -0.95 13.53 -12.96
CA LEU A 131 0.06 14.43 -12.42
C LEU A 131 1.25 14.60 -13.38
N GLU A 132 1.67 13.50 -14.02
CA GLU A 132 2.83 13.47 -14.93
C GLU A 132 2.46 13.82 -16.38
N ARG A 133 1.18 13.83 -16.74
CA ARG A 133 0.68 14.22 -18.06
C ARG A 133 -0.28 15.42 -17.97
N PRO A 134 0.24 16.66 -17.81
CA PRO A 134 -0.60 17.86 -17.70
C PRO A 134 -1.53 18.09 -18.89
N SER A 135 -1.21 17.57 -20.08
CA SER A 135 -2.06 17.64 -21.27
C SER A 135 -3.37 16.84 -21.14
N VAL A 136 -3.39 15.80 -20.30
CA VAL A 136 -4.57 14.96 -20.07
C VAL A 136 -5.59 15.69 -19.20
N GLN A 137 -5.13 16.36 -18.15
CA GLN A 137 -5.98 17.15 -17.27
C GLN A 137 -5.19 18.31 -16.65
N PRO A 138 -5.15 19.48 -17.33
CA PRO A 138 -4.42 20.64 -16.83
C PRO A 138 -4.89 21.05 -15.42
N GLY A 139 -3.93 21.29 -14.53
CA GLY A 139 -4.21 21.70 -13.15
C GLY A 139 -4.75 20.60 -12.23
N PHE A 140 -4.70 19.33 -12.64
CA PHE A 140 -5.06 18.20 -11.77
C PHE A 140 -4.21 18.20 -10.49
N ARG A 141 -4.85 17.86 -9.38
CA ARG A 141 -4.23 17.73 -8.06
C ARG A 141 -4.63 16.38 -7.46
N ASP A 142 -3.70 15.73 -6.76
CA ASP A 142 -3.99 14.50 -6.03
C ASP A 142 -5.04 14.78 -4.94
N PRO A 143 -6.22 14.15 -4.95
CA PRO A 143 -7.23 14.36 -3.92
C PRO A 143 -7.01 13.50 -2.66
N ARG A 144 -6.02 12.60 -2.66
CA ARG A 144 -5.83 11.59 -1.61
C ARG A 144 -4.96 12.15 -0.49
N HIS A 145 -5.57 12.58 0.60
CA HIS A 145 -4.83 12.96 1.80
C HIS A 145 -4.57 11.75 2.70
N CYS A 146 -3.38 11.68 3.28
CA CYS A 146 -2.92 10.62 4.16
C CYS A 146 -2.34 11.22 5.44
N LEU A 147 -2.20 10.39 6.48
CA LEU A 147 -1.46 10.66 7.72
C LEU A 147 -0.56 9.47 8.01
N VAL A 148 0.74 9.71 8.15
CA VAL A 148 1.77 8.66 8.21
C VAL A 148 2.91 9.04 9.13
N VAL A 149 3.68 8.03 9.53
CA VAL A 149 5.03 8.16 10.06
C VAL A 149 6.02 7.65 9.00
N TRP A 150 7.00 8.49 8.65
CA TRP A 150 8.03 8.18 7.66
C TRP A 150 9.41 8.09 8.29
N ALA A 151 10.23 7.17 7.77
CA ALA A 151 11.68 7.21 7.90
C ALA A 151 12.30 7.73 6.60
N ARG A 152 13.31 8.61 6.71
CA ARG A 152 14.06 9.10 5.55
C ARG A 152 15.32 8.25 5.34
N PRO A 153 15.59 7.78 4.11
CA PRO A 153 16.83 7.11 3.82
C PRO A 153 18.00 8.10 3.98
N PRO A 154 19.10 7.71 4.63
CA PRO A 154 20.32 8.50 4.70
C PRO A 154 21.01 8.57 3.34
N GLU A 155 21.99 9.46 3.22
CA GLU A 155 22.65 9.77 1.94
C GLU A 155 23.21 8.54 1.23
N HIS A 156 23.83 7.59 1.95
CA HIS A 156 24.39 6.38 1.32
C HIS A 156 23.31 5.45 0.75
N ILE A 157 22.13 5.40 1.38
CA ILE A 157 20.99 4.64 0.86
C ILE A 157 20.35 5.35 -0.33
N LEU A 158 20.30 6.68 -0.33
CA LEU A 158 19.87 7.46 -1.50
C LEU A 158 20.79 7.25 -2.70
N LYS A 159 22.12 7.18 -2.49
CA LYS A 159 23.09 6.84 -3.54
C LYS A 159 22.83 5.44 -4.12
N LEU A 160 22.65 4.44 -3.26
CA LEU A 160 22.28 3.09 -3.70
C LEU A 160 20.95 3.10 -4.48
N ALA A 161 19.91 3.76 -3.96
CA ALA A 161 18.62 3.84 -4.63
C ALA A 161 18.69 4.51 -6.00
N SER A 162 19.47 5.60 -6.14
CA SER A 162 19.71 6.28 -7.42
C SER A 162 20.47 5.40 -8.42
N HIS A 163 21.44 4.62 -7.93
CA HIS A 163 22.14 3.65 -8.77
C HIS A 163 21.18 2.57 -9.27
N LEU A 164 20.36 2.01 -8.38
CA LEU A 164 19.33 1.02 -8.74
C LEU A 164 18.32 1.57 -9.74
N GLN A 165 17.85 2.82 -9.58
CA GLN A 165 16.99 3.48 -10.56
C GLN A 165 17.67 3.57 -11.95
N THR A 166 18.96 3.86 -11.99
CA THR A 166 19.73 3.92 -13.25
C THR A 166 19.82 2.55 -13.92
N LEU A 167 20.02 1.47 -13.15
CA LEU A 167 20.02 0.10 -13.69
C LEU A 167 18.64 -0.30 -14.20
N LEU A 168 17.57 -0.01 -13.45
CA LEU A 168 16.20 -0.29 -13.84
C LEU A 168 15.80 0.47 -15.12
N GLN A 169 16.16 1.75 -15.23
CA GLN A 169 15.82 2.58 -16.37
C GLN A 169 16.49 2.13 -17.67
N LYS A 170 17.66 1.46 -17.60
CA LYS A 170 18.27 0.81 -18.78
C LYS A 170 17.38 -0.30 -19.35
N ALA A 171 16.62 -0.99 -18.50
CA ALA A 171 15.73 -2.09 -18.90
C ALA A 171 14.30 -1.62 -19.21
N ALA A 172 13.85 -0.52 -18.59
CA ALA A 172 12.56 0.11 -18.84
C ALA A 172 12.71 1.65 -18.92
N PRO A 173 13.02 2.19 -20.11
CA PRO A 173 13.28 3.63 -20.31
C PRO A 173 12.11 4.55 -19.95
N ASN A 174 10.87 4.08 -20.05
CA ASN A 174 9.65 4.83 -19.75
C ASN A 174 9.23 4.73 -18.27
N LEU A 175 10.03 4.06 -17.42
CA LEU A 175 9.73 3.95 -16.00
C LEU A 175 9.75 5.34 -15.33
N TRP A 176 8.68 5.69 -14.62
CA TRP A 176 8.69 6.87 -13.77
C TRP A 176 9.53 6.59 -12.53
N LEU A 177 10.51 7.45 -12.28
CA LEU A 177 11.44 7.33 -11.17
C LEU A 177 11.00 8.24 -10.02
N MET A 178 10.90 7.69 -8.80
CA MET A 178 10.69 8.48 -7.59
C MET A 178 11.87 9.44 -7.39
N PRO A 179 11.67 10.76 -7.33
CA PRO A 179 12.78 11.67 -7.07
C PRO A 179 13.43 11.38 -5.71
N THR A 180 14.76 11.44 -5.63
CA THR A 180 15.52 11.08 -4.41
C THR A 180 15.07 11.87 -3.18
N HIS A 181 14.87 13.19 -3.31
CA HIS A 181 14.36 14.05 -2.22
C HIS A 181 12.93 13.69 -1.73
N ARG A 182 12.19 12.89 -2.51
CA ARG A 182 10.84 12.38 -2.19
C ARG A 182 10.86 10.95 -1.65
N MET A 183 12.00 10.25 -1.74
CA MET A 183 12.13 8.90 -1.21
C MET A 183 11.94 8.87 0.30
N HIS A 184 11.25 7.82 0.74
CA HIS A 184 10.89 7.58 2.13
C HIS A 184 10.53 6.10 2.29
N MET A 185 10.59 5.62 3.53
CA MET A 185 9.94 4.40 3.96
C MET A 185 8.77 4.76 4.87
N THR A 186 7.58 4.22 4.60
CA THR A 186 6.44 4.36 5.52
C THR A 186 6.59 3.35 6.65
N THR A 187 6.87 3.82 7.87
CA THR A 187 6.99 2.97 9.06
C THR A 187 5.61 2.66 9.64
N LEU A 188 4.69 3.64 9.58
CA LEU A 188 3.29 3.47 9.95
C LEU A 188 2.38 4.31 9.05
N GLU A 189 1.33 3.69 8.50
CA GLU A 189 0.23 4.39 7.84
C GLU A 189 -0.96 4.46 8.80
N LEU A 190 -1.35 5.67 9.21
CA LEU A 190 -2.49 5.87 10.13
C LEU A 190 -3.80 5.96 9.36
N ALA A 191 -3.79 6.72 8.27
CA ALA A 191 -4.92 6.89 7.37
C ALA A 191 -4.46 7.17 5.95
N HIS A 192 -5.24 6.72 4.96
CA HIS A 192 -4.95 6.91 3.54
C HIS A 192 -6.18 7.36 2.77
N SER A 193 -5.95 8.14 1.70
CA SER A 193 -6.98 8.53 0.72
C SER A 193 -8.26 9.11 1.33
N GLN A 194 -8.09 9.90 2.39
CA GLN A 194 -9.17 10.65 3.03
C GLN A 194 -9.19 12.10 2.54
N THR A 195 -10.20 12.85 2.97
CA THR A 195 -10.29 14.29 2.75
C THR A 195 -9.29 15.04 3.63
N SER A 196 -8.98 16.29 3.26
CA SER A 196 -8.11 17.15 4.07
C SER A 196 -8.66 17.36 5.49
N ASP A 197 -9.98 17.50 5.65
CA ASP A 197 -10.61 17.75 6.95
C ASP A 197 -10.56 16.50 7.86
N GLU A 198 -10.83 15.31 7.30
CA GLU A 198 -10.70 14.04 8.02
C GLU A 198 -9.25 13.86 8.52
N ILE A 199 -8.25 14.13 7.66
CA ILE A 199 -6.84 14.04 8.05
C ILE A 199 -6.44 15.09 9.08
N ALA A 200 -6.92 16.33 8.95
CA ALA A 200 -6.65 17.39 9.92
C ALA A 200 -7.21 17.04 11.31
N SER A 201 -8.41 16.46 11.37
CA SER A 201 -9.00 15.96 12.60
C SER A 201 -8.14 14.86 13.23
N LEU A 202 -7.69 13.87 12.45
CA LEU A 202 -6.82 12.80 12.94
C LEU A 202 -5.47 13.32 13.44
N ALA A 203 -4.84 14.23 12.69
CA ALA A 203 -3.58 14.87 13.07
C ALA A 203 -3.71 15.64 14.38
N SER A 204 -4.87 16.29 14.61
CA SER A 204 -5.16 16.95 15.89
C SER A 204 -5.26 15.93 17.04
N SER A 205 -5.95 14.81 16.84
CA SER A 205 -6.12 13.78 17.86
C SER A 205 -4.81 13.12 18.28
N ILE A 206 -3.88 12.89 17.35
CA ILE A 206 -2.60 12.26 17.67
C ILE A 206 -1.53 13.23 18.19
N ARG A 207 -1.79 14.54 18.18
CA ARG A 207 -0.81 15.59 18.53
C ARG A 207 -0.03 15.31 19.82
N PRO A 208 -0.64 14.81 20.93
CA PRO A 208 0.10 14.50 22.16
C PRO A 208 1.16 13.40 21.99
N ALA A 209 0.97 12.47 21.05
CA ALA A 209 1.90 11.36 20.80
C ALA A 209 3.02 11.73 19.83
N ILE A 210 2.88 12.80 19.04
CA ILE A 210 3.83 13.15 17.97
C ILE A 210 5.29 13.24 18.46
N PRO A 211 5.62 13.91 19.57
CA PRO A 211 7.01 13.98 20.05
C PRO A 211 7.62 12.62 20.38
N LEU A 212 6.81 11.69 20.90
CA LEU A 212 7.24 10.32 21.14
C LEU A 212 7.46 9.59 19.81
N LEU A 213 6.47 9.62 18.91
CA LEU A 213 6.52 8.96 17.60
C LEU A 213 7.76 9.36 16.80
N THR A 214 8.11 10.65 16.79
CA THR A 214 9.23 11.15 15.98
C THR A 214 10.60 10.76 16.54
N ASN A 215 10.71 10.50 17.85
CA ASN A 215 11.98 10.29 18.55
C ASN A 215 12.18 8.84 19.06
N LEU A 216 11.29 7.90 18.75
CA LEU A 216 11.44 6.48 19.14
C LEU A 216 12.78 5.87 18.69
N THR A 217 13.35 6.36 17.59
CA THR A 217 14.64 5.89 17.05
C THR A 217 15.84 6.24 17.93
N PHE A 218 15.70 7.15 18.92
CA PHE A 218 16.75 7.37 19.93
C PHE A 218 16.76 6.30 21.01
N LEU A 219 15.61 5.69 21.29
CA LEU A 219 15.50 4.62 22.27
C LEU A 219 16.01 3.31 21.69
N HIS A 220 15.70 3.06 20.41
CA HIS A 220 16.10 1.84 19.72
C HIS A 220 16.60 2.15 18.31
N ARG A 221 17.84 1.75 18.03
CA ARG A 221 18.51 1.97 16.75
C ARG A 221 18.38 0.73 15.88
N VAL A 222 17.23 0.59 15.22
CA VAL A 222 16.96 -0.59 14.38
C VAL A 222 17.74 -0.53 13.07
N ARG A 223 18.33 -1.66 12.68
CA ARG A 223 19.02 -1.81 11.40
C ARG A 223 18.14 -2.54 10.38
N LEU A 224 18.27 -2.10 9.14
CA LEU A 224 17.69 -2.69 7.94
C LEU A 224 18.84 -3.10 7.02
N VAL A 225 18.84 -4.36 6.56
CA VAL A 225 19.94 -4.96 5.82
C VAL A 225 19.46 -5.71 4.59
N ARG A 226 20.41 -6.21 3.80
CA ARG A 226 20.19 -7.07 2.62
C ARG A 226 19.15 -6.50 1.65
N PRO A 227 19.42 -5.31 1.05
CA PRO A 227 18.52 -4.69 0.06
C PRO A 227 18.21 -5.64 -1.10
N MET A 228 16.96 -5.62 -1.57
CA MET A 228 16.50 -6.42 -2.70
C MET A 228 15.46 -5.62 -3.50
N ILE A 229 15.53 -5.67 -4.83
CA ILE A 229 14.47 -5.19 -5.71
C ILE A 229 13.23 -6.06 -5.51
N SER A 230 12.16 -5.42 -5.06
CA SER A 230 10.81 -5.96 -5.01
C SER A 230 9.93 -5.23 -6.01
N TYR A 231 9.02 -5.96 -6.64
CA TYR A 231 8.19 -5.42 -7.70
C TYR A 231 6.82 -6.10 -7.72
N ASP A 232 5.86 -5.41 -8.30
CA ASP A 232 4.58 -5.97 -8.73
C ASP A 232 4.16 -5.34 -10.05
N LEU A 233 2.94 -5.61 -10.51
CA LEU A 233 2.41 -5.04 -11.75
C LEU A 233 2.22 -3.51 -11.70
N SER A 234 2.39 -2.85 -10.56
CA SER A 234 2.16 -1.40 -10.39
C SER A 234 3.43 -0.58 -10.11
N ALA A 235 4.41 -1.18 -9.44
CA ALA A 235 5.56 -0.44 -8.91
C ALA A 235 6.81 -1.31 -8.69
N ILE A 236 7.94 -0.61 -8.56
CA ILE A 236 9.24 -1.17 -8.17
C ILE A 236 9.71 -0.46 -6.90
N ALA A 237 10.27 -1.23 -5.98
CA ALA A 237 10.85 -0.75 -4.73
C ALA A 237 12.16 -1.48 -4.41
N VAL A 238 13.01 -0.85 -3.62
CA VAL A 238 14.07 -1.56 -2.89
C VAL A 238 13.53 -1.88 -1.50
N SER A 239 13.55 -3.15 -1.13
CA SER A 239 13.11 -3.65 0.16
C SER A 239 14.27 -4.18 1.00
N PHE A 240 14.15 -4.07 2.31
CA PHE A 240 15.14 -4.49 3.29
C PHE A 240 14.51 -5.48 4.26
N VAL A 241 15.35 -6.25 4.96
CA VAL A 241 14.94 -7.09 6.10
C VAL A 241 15.48 -6.47 7.39
N PRO A 242 14.79 -6.61 8.53
CA PRO A 242 15.36 -6.23 9.82
C PRO A 242 16.65 -7.01 10.08
N ALA A 243 17.66 -6.38 10.67
CA ALA A 243 18.83 -7.12 11.16
C ALA A 243 18.44 -8.08 12.30
N ALA A 244 19.09 -9.24 12.36
CA ALA A 244 18.86 -10.23 13.41
C ALA A 244 19.84 -10.10 14.59
N GLU A 245 20.96 -9.39 14.41
CA GLU A 245 22.03 -9.24 15.40
C GLU A 245 21.89 -7.91 16.16
N GLU A 246 20.75 -7.71 16.81
CA GLU A 246 20.50 -6.53 17.65
C GLU A 246 20.83 -6.86 19.11
N HIS A 247 21.53 -5.95 19.81
CA HIS A 247 22.02 -6.19 21.19
C HIS A 247 20.90 -6.42 22.22
N ASP A 248 19.71 -5.87 21.98
CA ASP A 248 18.54 -5.95 22.86
C ASP A 248 17.38 -6.76 22.24
N GLY A 249 17.58 -7.35 21.05
CA GLY A 249 16.54 -8.04 20.29
C GLY A 249 15.51 -7.12 19.60
N TYR A 250 15.66 -5.79 19.70
CA TYR A 250 14.70 -4.85 19.16
C TYR A 250 14.89 -4.63 17.65
N THR A 251 14.15 -5.38 16.84
CA THR A 251 14.11 -5.22 15.38
C THR A 251 13.23 -4.07 14.87
N TYR A 252 13.35 -3.73 13.58
CA TYR A 252 12.42 -2.81 12.89
C TYR A 252 10.93 -3.18 13.04
N HIS A 253 10.60 -4.46 13.21
CA HIS A 253 9.20 -4.84 13.40
C HIS A 253 8.65 -4.38 14.75
N HIS A 254 9.48 -4.37 15.80
CA HIS A 254 9.15 -3.80 17.11
C HIS A 254 8.91 -2.30 17.02
N LEU A 255 9.72 -1.58 16.24
CA LEU A 255 9.50 -0.16 15.98
C LEU A 255 8.10 0.10 15.41
N ARG A 256 7.65 -0.71 14.44
CA ARG A 256 6.30 -0.59 13.86
C ARG A 256 5.21 -0.88 14.90
N ARG A 257 5.42 -1.90 15.73
CA ARG A 257 4.53 -2.26 16.85
C ARG A 257 4.37 -1.12 17.84
N ASP A 258 5.48 -0.51 18.28
CA ASP A 258 5.47 0.57 19.26
C ASP A 258 4.90 1.87 18.71
N LEU A 259 5.18 2.19 17.44
CA LEU A 259 4.53 3.31 16.73
C LEU A 259 3.01 3.13 16.70
N PHE A 260 2.53 1.94 16.40
CA PHE A 260 1.11 1.62 16.39
C PHE A 260 0.50 1.79 17.79
N GLU A 261 1.13 1.24 18.83
CA GLU A 261 0.65 1.36 20.22
C GLU A 261 0.62 2.81 20.70
N ALA A 262 1.65 3.60 20.37
CA ALA A 262 1.70 5.02 20.71
C ALA A 262 0.55 5.81 20.07
N VAL A 263 0.19 5.53 18.82
CA VAL A 263 -0.99 6.12 18.16
C VAL A 263 -2.28 5.62 18.80
N LYS A 264 -2.41 4.31 19.03
CA LYS A 264 -3.62 3.71 19.60
C LYS A 264 -3.96 4.30 20.97
N LYS A 265 -2.96 4.63 21.80
CA LYS A 265 -3.13 5.31 23.11
C LYS A 265 -3.79 6.68 23.02
N THR A 266 -3.84 7.29 21.84
CA THR A 266 -4.55 8.57 21.59
C THR A 266 -6.05 8.39 21.31
N GLY A 267 -6.55 7.14 21.26
CA GLY A 267 -7.93 6.81 20.91
C GLY A 267 -8.20 6.81 19.40
N VAL A 268 -7.17 7.02 18.58
CA VAL A 268 -7.27 6.96 17.11
C VAL A 268 -7.15 5.52 16.63
N GLU A 269 -8.12 5.09 15.83
CA GLU A 269 -8.06 3.83 15.09
C GLU A 269 -7.05 3.94 13.95
N VAL A 270 -6.07 3.03 13.93
CA VAL A 270 -5.07 2.95 12.86
C VAL A 270 -5.62 2.10 11.70
N ARG A 271 -5.77 2.71 10.53
CA ARG A 271 -6.28 2.06 9.32
C ARG A 271 -5.17 1.84 8.29
N SER A 272 -4.17 1.07 8.67
CA SER A 272 -3.03 0.74 7.80
C SER A 272 -3.44 -0.27 6.72
N ARG A 273 -3.14 0.03 5.45
CA ARG A 273 -3.29 -0.95 4.36
C ARG A 273 -2.16 -1.95 4.28
N TYR A 274 -1.03 -1.68 4.92
CA TYR A 274 0.16 -2.53 4.82
C TYR A 274 0.63 -2.94 6.20
N VAL A 275 0.04 -4.02 6.69
CA VAL A 275 0.40 -4.63 7.97
C VAL A 275 1.40 -5.79 7.82
N VAL A 276 1.61 -6.26 6.59
CA VAL A 276 2.55 -7.35 6.27
C VAL A 276 4.04 -6.97 6.49
N PRO A 277 4.94 -7.96 6.63
CA PRO A 277 6.39 -7.76 6.73
C PRO A 277 6.97 -6.99 5.54
N SER A 278 7.25 -5.69 5.71
CA SER A 278 7.87 -4.89 4.66
C SER A 278 8.58 -3.66 5.22
N ALA A 279 9.80 -3.44 4.74
CA ALA A 279 10.57 -2.21 4.89
C ALA A 279 11.04 -1.86 3.48
N HIS A 280 10.49 -0.82 2.86
CA HIS A 280 10.81 -0.53 1.46
C HIS A 280 10.77 0.96 1.13
N ILE A 281 11.51 1.30 0.08
CA ILE A 281 11.51 2.61 -0.58
C ILE A 281 11.02 2.38 -2.00
N THR A 282 9.96 3.09 -2.42
CA THR A 282 9.53 3.07 -3.82
C THR A 282 10.60 3.70 -4.70
N LEU A 283 11.06 2.96 -5.71
CA LEU A 283 12.02 3.41 -6.71
C LEU A 283 11.31 3.95 -7.96
N GLY A 284 10.19 3.35 -8.35
CA GLY A 284 9.50 3.78 -9.55
C GLY A 284 8.13 3.14 -9.74
N ARG A 285 7.40 3.65 -10.73
CA ARG A 285 6.05 3.21 -11.10
C ARG A 285 5.90 3.20 -12.62
N TYR A 286 4.99 2.37 -13.11
CA TYR A 286 4.65 2.31 -14.52
C TYR A 286 3.67 3.43 -14.89
N LEU A 287 3.92 4.12 -16.00
CA LEU A 287 3.02 5.13 -16.58
C LEU A 287 2.30 4.64 -17.84
N ASP A 288 2.81 3.57 -18.44
CA ASP A 288 2.29 2.96 -19.65
C ASP A 288 2.76 1.49 -19.74
N GLN A 289 2.52 0.86 -20.89
CA GLN A 289 2.78 -0.55 -21.15
C GLN A 289 3.98 -0.75 -22.08
N GLU A 290 4.59 0.31 -22.62
CA GLU A 290 5.44 0.24 -23.82
C GLU A 290 6.65 -0.68 -23.60
N ASP A 291 7.34 -0.51 -22.48
CA ASP A 291 8.53 -1.31 -22.12
C ASP A 291 8.21 -2.78 -21.82
N HIS A 292 6.94 -3.15 -21.72
CA HIS A 292 6.46 -4.48 -21.29
C HIS A 292 5.44 -5.09 -22.27
N ALA A 293 5.27 -4.48 -23.45
CA ALA A 293 4.22 -4.82 -24.40
C ALA A 293 4.31 -6.26 -24.94
N THR A 294 5.53 -6.80 -25.06
CA THR A 294 5.76 -8.15 -25.59
C THR A 294 6.21 -9.14 -24.52
N PRO A 295 5.95 -10.45 -24.67
CA PRO A 295 6.49 -11.46 -23.77
C PRO A 295 8.02 -11.40 -23.65
N LEU A 296 8.73 -11.10 -24.75
CA LEU A 296 10.18 -10.95 -24.74
C LEU A 296 10.62 -9.75 -23.90
N ALA A 297 9.93 -8.61 -24.01
CA ALA A 297 10.22 -7.43 -23.21
C ALA A 297 10.01 -7.71 -21.71
N ARG A 298 8.93 -8.40 -21.34
CA ARG A 298 8.69 -8.83 -19.95
C ARG A 298 9.74 -9.82 -19.45
N GLN A 299 10.18 -10.76 -20.28
CA GLN A 299 11.28 -11.67 -19.93
C GLN A 299 12.59 -10.91 -19.68
N SER A 300 12.93 -9.95 -20.54
CA SER A 300 14.12 -9.11 -20.37
C SER A 300 14.03 -8.25 -19.10
N TRP A 301 12.86 -7.68 -18.81
CA TRP A 301 12.62 -6.94 -17.57
C TRP A 301 12.86 -7.79 -16.32
N ILE A 302 12.27 -8.98 -16.28
CA ILE A 302 12.45 -9.92 -15.17
C ILE A 302 13.91 -10.37 -15.04
N ARG A 303 14.60 -10.58 -16.16
CA ARG A 303 16.03 -10.92 -16.17
C ARG A 303 16.86 -9.79 -15.55
N ALA A 304 16.63 -8.54 -15.97
CA ALA A 304 17.34 -7.38 -15.43
C ALA A 304 17.15 -7.25 -13.91
N ILE A 305 15.93 -7.45 -13.40
CA ILE A 305 15.68 -7.44 -11.95
C ILE A 305 16.46 -8.55 -11.23
N LYS A 306 16.54 -9.75 -11.81
CA LYS A 306 17.32 -10.86 -11.24
C LYS A 306 18.81 -10.52 -11.19
N GLU A 307 19.37 -10.03 -12.28
CA GLU A 307 20.78 -9.62 -12.36
C GLU A 307 21.10 -8.52 -11.33
N ILE A 308 20.20 -7.53 -11.15
CA ILE A 308 20.35 -6.51 -10.10
C ILE A 308 20.31 -7.12 -8.71
N ASN A 309 19.40 -8.07 -8.45
CA ASN A 309 19.31 -8.73 -7.15
C ASN A 309 20.53 -9.61 -6.84
N GLU A 310 21.05 -10.32 -7.83
CA GLU A 310 22.30 -11.08 -7.72
C GLU A 310 23.49 -10.16 -7.45
N TRP A 311 23.54 -8.99 -8.10
CA TRP A 311 24.54 -7.96 -7.80
C TRP A 311 24.42 -7.41 -6.37
N LEU A 312 23.20 -7.10 -5.90
CA LEU A 312 22.96 -6.65 -4.53
C LEU A 312 23.45 -7.68 -3.50
N GLU A 313 23.12 -8.95 -3.72
CA GLU A 313 23.54 -10.06 -2.85
C GLU A 313 25.06 -10.23 -2.81
N THR A 314 25.71 -10.20 -3.97
CA THR A 314 27.14 -10.50 -4.08
C THR A 314 28.07 -9.32 -3.78
N GLN A 315 27.61 -8.08 -3.99
CA GLN A 315 28.44 -6.87 -3.91
C GLN A 315 28.03 -5.87 -2.83
N VAL A 316 26.81 -5.95 -2.28
CA VAL A 316 26.26 -4.89 -1.41
C VAL A 316 25.85 -5.38 -0.03
N TRP A 317 25.35 -6.62 0.11
CA TRP A 317 24.78 -7.09 1.39
C TRP A 317 25.77 -7.07 2.55
N ASP A 318 26.98 -7.61 2.33
CA ASP A 318 27.99 -7.76 3.37
C ASP A 318 29.25 -6.89 3.10
N ALA A 319 29.10 -5.85 2.26
CA ALA A 319 30.19 -4.97 1.90
C ALA A 319 30.55 -4.01 3.05
N VAL A 320 31.79 -4.11 3.54
CA VAL A 320 32.32 -3.22 4.61
C VAL A 320 32.91 -1.94 4.03
N ASP A 321 33.56 -2.02 2.86
CA ASP A 321 34.21 -0.90 2.16
C ASP A 321 33.78 -0.81 0.68
N GLY A 322 32.57 -1.30 0.36
CA GLY A 322 32.02 -1.24 -0.99
C GLY A 322 31.64 0.18 -1.40
N GLU A 323 31.58 0.43 -2.72
CA GLU A 323 31.05 1.69 -3.27
C GLU A 323 29.63 1.99 -2.75
N PHE A 324 28.85 0.93 -2.53
CA PHE A 324 27.51 1.00 -1.96
C PHE A 324 27.41 0.17 -0.68
N MET A 325 26.86 0.78 0.37
CA MET A 325 26.50 0.09 1.61
C MET A 325 25.00 -0.20 1.65
N GLY A 326 24.64 -1.47 1.88
CA GLY A 326 23.25 -1.92 1.94
C GLY A 326 22.58 -1.78 3.31
N GLU A 327 23.34 -1.43 4.34
CA GLU A 327 22.82 -1.27 5.69
C GLU A 327 22.22 0.13 5.92
N TRP A 328 21.02 0.17 6.48
CA TRP A 328 20.35 1.39 6.90
C TRP A 328 19.99 1.32 8.39
N ILE A 329 20.58 2.21 9.19
CA ILE A 329 20.15 2.45 10.57
C ILE A 329 18.99 3.47 10.56
N VAL A 330 17.79 3.05 10.96
CA VAL A 330 16.61 3.93 10.92
C VAL A 330 16.75 5.03 11.98
N GLY A 331 16.66 6.29 11.55
CA GLY A 331 16.89 7.46 12.41
C GLY A 331 18.28 8.08 12.28
N GLN A 332 19.21 7.44 11.55
CA GLN A 332 20.50 8.04 11.19
C GLN A 332 20.28 9.27 10.31
N GLU A 333 21.04 10.34 10.56
CA GLU A 333 20.90 11.68 9.93
C GLU A 333 19.58 12.42 10.27
N LYS A 334 18.45 11.72 10.27
CA LYS A 334 17.14 12.29 10.58
C LYS A 334 16.21 11.29 11.25
N GLY A 335 15.56 11.72 12.34
CA GLY A 335 14.52 10.96 13.02
C GLY A 335 13.25 10.77 12.18
N LEU A 336 12.25 10.14 12.77
CA LEU A 336 11.00 9.86 12.08
C LEU A 336 10.21 11.16 11.83
N GLU A 337 9.46 11.22 10.73
CA GLU A 337 8.60 12.34 10.37
C GLU A 337 7.13 11.95 10.50
N VAL A 338 6.36 12.69 11.30
CA VAL A 338 4.89 12.64 11.22
C VAL A 338 4.46 13.61 10.13
N ARG A 339 3.72 13.12 9.14
CA ARG A 339 3.34 13.89 7.94
C ARG A 339 1.88 13.74 7.56
N ASP A 340 1.31 14.80 7.02
CA ASP A 340 -0.04 14.80 6.46
C ASP A 340 -0.10 15.38 5.03
N GLY A 341 -1.17 15.08 4.30
CA GLY A 341 -1.45 15.63 2.96
C GLY A 341 -1.33 14.62 1.83
N THR A 342 -1.00 15.09 0.63
CA THR A 342 -0.90 14.25 -0.59
C THR A 342 0.45 13.54 -0.66
N LEU A 343 0.54 12.40 0.05
CA LEU A 343 1.82 11.78 0.41
C LEU A 343 2.30 10.67 -0.55
N TRP A 344 1.44 10.13 -1.41
CA TRP A 344 1.72 8.95 -2.24
C TRP A 344 2.98 9.04 -3.11
N TYR A 345 3.36 10.25 -3.53
CA TYR A 345 4.54 10.51 -4.35
C TYR A 345 5.48 11.53 -3.69
N GLY A 346 5.56 11.51 -2.36
CA GLY A 346 6.52 12.30 -1.57
C GLY A 346 6.12 13.76 -1.30
N GLY A 347 4.86 14.12 -1.50
CA GLY A 347 4.33 15.46 -1.21
C GLY A 347 3.97 15.71 0.27
N GLY A 348 2.86 16.43 0.47
CA GLY A 348 2.33 16.80 1.79
C GLY A 348 3.28 17.69 2.60
N ARG A 349 3.03 17.78 3.91
CA ARG A 349 3.84 18.59 4.84
C ARG A 349 4.30 17.76 6.04
N THR A 350 5.43 18.19 6.61
CA THR A 350 5.91 17.69 7.90
C THR A 350 5.16 18.38 9.02
N ILE A 351 4.53 17.61 9.91
CA ILE A 351 3.97 18.14 11.16
C ILE A 351 5.08 18.28 12.19
N MET A 352 5.91 17.24 12.34
CA MET A 352 7.13 17.23 13.14
C MET A 352 8.13 16.24 12.54
N ALA A 353 9.41 16.56 12.62
CA ALA A 353 10.51 15.64 12.37
C ALA A 353 11.29 15.46 13.66
N GLY A 354 11.66 14.23 13.97
CA GLY A 354 12.53 13.91 15.10
C GLY A 354 13.98 14.25 14.78
N GLU A 355 14.79 14.33 15.83
CA GLU A 355 16.22 14.51 15.67
C GLU A 355 16.86 13.22 15.13
N GLY A 356 17.91 13.36 14.32
CA GLY A 356 18.76 12.24 13.93
C GLY A 356 19.89 12.05 14.93
N PHE A 357 20.60 10.93 14.82
CA PHE A 357 21.83 10.65 15.58
C PHE A 357 23.03 10.36 14.68
#